data_AF-A0A401P372-F1
#
_entry.id   AF-A0A401P372-F1
#
_cell.length_a   1.000
_cell.length_b   1.000
_cell.length_c   1.000
_cell.angle_alpha   90.00
_cell.angle_beta   90.00
_cell.angle_gamma   90.00
#
_symmetry.space_group_name_H-M   'P 1'
#
loop_
_entity.id
_entity.type
_entity.pdbx_description
1 polymer ?
#
loop_
_entity_poly.entity_id
_entity_poly.type
_entity_poly.pdbx_seq_one_letter_code
_entity_poly.pdbx_strand_id
1 'polypeptide(L)'
;MKCDATWRHAEHFNRRDVVFHNYVKRLTKNWIFKAFIFTTIVANSLFMALETDYKLANKFYLFFDVVEQLFLAIYTVEFLAKLYVDPIKYWKIGFNVFDFIVLSLSFIHRFLPPSYKRSLYWFHVVRPLRTLRTVSFIRGLQVLSTALVSTLKSVCFVLFLLFLLMTVFALIGYYFYGRQDNGDFKNWGNLRSAFFTLFSLVTLDGWTDLQAETGKLGFTSSRIFIIGFILLGCFLFFNLFIGVVIINIRETSKEFNKGVQAERETTLIQKKQAILQRQQSHITDLMEKQKTSQFESFSEMVEKFKQTLRHDDYVLLDDLCSSLSFIDIYLTSLDEQDNTLYKLQQLYFETAYILGNLLEVDRHQERSEKKDADASAKAN
;
A
#
# COMPACT_ATOMS: atom_id res chain seq x y z
N MET A 1 0.20 -10.50 -5.22
CA MET A 1 -1.06 -10.80 -5.94
C MET A 1 -1.54 -12.26 -5.86
N LYS A 2 -0.73 -13.25 -5.46
CA LYS A 2 -1.18 -14.66 -5.34
C LYS A 2 -1.70 -15.10 -3.94
N CYS A 3 -1.59 -14.26 -2.91
CA CYS A 3 -2.07 -14.58 -1.57
C CYS A 3 -3.54 -14.22 -1.28
N ASP A 4 -4.27 -13.57 -2.19
CA ASP A 4 -5.67 -13.16 -1.94
C ASP A 4 -6.71 -14.18 -2.42
N ALA A 5 -6.33 -15.17 -3.23
CA ALA A 5 -7.27 -16.10 -3.85
C ALA A 5 -7.69 -17.27 -2.94
N THR A 6 -6.81 -17.71 -2.04
CA THR A 6 -7.08 -18.85 -1.14
C THR A 6 -7.99 -18.51 0.05
N TRP A 7 -8.16 -17.22 0.39
CA TRP A 7 -8.89 -16.80 1.59
C TRP A 7 -10.35 -16.40 1.37
N ARG A 8 -10.79 -16.21 0.12
CA ARG A 8 -12.22 -15.97 -0.18
C ARG A 8 -13.12 -17.15 0.23
N HIS A 9 -12.55 -18.34 0.40
CA HIS A 9 -13.28 -19.53 0.87
C HIS A 9 -13.43 -19.61 2.40
N ALA A 10 -12.74 -18.75 3.18
CA ALA A 10 -12.85 -18.71 4.63
C ALA A 10 -13.92 -17.73 5.16
N GLU A 11 -14.58 -16.97 4.28
CA GLU A 11 -15.58 -15.96 4.64
C GLU A 11 -16.99 -16.51 4.91
N HIS A 12 -17.23 -17.81 4.71
CA HIS A 12 -18.52 -18.45 4.95
C HIS A 12 -18.56 -19.34 6.20
N PHE A 13 -17.94 -18.91 7.30
CA PHE A 13 -18.37 -19.42 8.61
C PHE A 13 -19.70 -18.76 8.97
N ASN A 14 -20.80 -19.47 8.71
CA ASN A 14 -22.15 -19.04 9.08
C ASN A 14 -22.27 -19.02 10.62
N ARG A 15 -21.91 -17.90 11.24
CA ARG A 15 -21.97 -17.70 12.69
C ARG A 15 -23.43 -17.73 13.15
N ARG A 16 -23.74 -18.60 14.11
CA ARG A 16 -25.10 -18.76 14.68
C ARG A 16 -25.49 -17.64 15.66
N ASP A 17 -24.53 -16.84 16.10
CA ASP A 17 -24.60 -15.83 17.15
C ASP A 17 -24.51 -14.40 16.61
N VAL A 18 -25.23 -14.12 15.52
CA VAL A 18 -25.21 -12.82 14.81
C VAL A 18 -25.59 -11.64 15.72
N VAL A 19 -26.57 -11.82 16.61
CA VAL A 19 -27.04 -10.77 17.52
C VAL A 19 -25.96 -10.38 18.54
N PHE A 20 -25.36 -11.38 19.19
CA PHE A 20 -24.29 -11.15 20.17
C PHE A 20 -23.02 -10.61 19.49
N HIS A 21 -22.64 -11.15 18.33
CA HIS A 21 -21.54 -10.61 17.54
C HIS A 21 -21.72 -9.12 17.20
N ASN A 22 -22.91 -8.73 16.73
CA ASN A 22 -23.22 -7.34 16.40
C ASN A 22 -23.19 -6.43 17.64
N TYR A 23 -23.62 -6.93 18.80
CA TYR A 23 -23.50 -6.21 20.07
C TYR A 23 -22.02 -5.95 20.43
N VAL A 24 -21.17 -7.00 20.45
CA VAL A 24 -19.74 -6.86 20.78
C VAL A 24 -19.01 -5.98 19.75
N LYS A 25 -19.39 -6.07 18.48
CA LYS A 25 -18.85 -5.21 17.41
C LYS A 25 -19.23 -3.74 17.59
N ARG A 26 -20.45 -3.45 18.05
CA ARG A 26 -20.87 -2.08 18.41
C ARG A 26 -20.14 -1.58 19.64
N LEU A 27 -20.00 -2.41 20.67
CA LEU A 27 -19.29 -2.08 21.90
C LEU A 27 -17.82 -1.72 21.64
N THR A 28 -17.08 -2.57 20.92
CA THR A 28 -15.65 -2.36 20.61
C THR A 28 -15.40 -1.16 19.69
N LYS A 29 -16.38 -0.77 18.87
CA LYS A 29 -16.30 0.43 18.02
C LYS A 29 -16.69 1.71 18.73
N ASN A 30 -17.45 1.62 19.83
CA ASN A 30 -17.96 2.78 20.56
C ASN A 30 -16.81 3.65 21.09
N TRP A 31 -16.94 4.98 20.94
CA TRP A 31 -15.94 5.93 21.40
C TRP A 31 -15.79 5.91 22.93
N ILE A 32 -16.90 5.70 23.65
CA ILE A 32 -16.92 5.60 25.12
C ILE A 32 -16.08 4.41 25.59
N PHE A 33 -16.23 3.25 24.94
CA PHE A 33 -15.45 2.07 25.28
C PHE A 33 -13.96 2.30 25.01
N LYS A 34 -13.61 2.92 23.89
CA LYS A 34 -12.21 3.27 23.59
C LYS A 34 -11.63 4.28 24.58
N ALA A 35 -12.42 5.28 24.99
CA ALA A 35 -12.03 6.26 26.00
C ALA A 35 -11.84 5.59 27.36
N PHE A 36 -12.74 4.68 27.76
CA PHE A 36 -12.60 3.90 28.99
C PHE A 36 -11.30 3.09 29.01
N ILE A 37 -11.01 2.32 27.95
CA ILE A 37 -9.76 1.54 27.89
C ILE A 37 -8.55 2.48 27.92
N PHE A 38 -8.58 3.60 27.20
CA PHE A 38 -7.51 4.59 27.25
C PHE A 38 -7.29 5.14 28.68
N THR A 39 -8.35 5.50 29.38
CA THR A 39 -8.27 5.94 30.78
C THR A 39 -7.67 4.87 31.68
N THR A 40 -7.99 3.58 31.46
CA THR A 40 -7.37 2.49 32.24
C THR A 40 -5.87 2.37 31.99
N ILE A 41 -5.40 2.61 30.76
CA ILE A 41 -3.96 2.60 30.44
C ILE A 41 -3.24 3.75 31.15
N VAL A 42 -3.82 4.96 31.12
CA VAL A 42 -3.26 6.13 31.81
C VAL A 42 -3.26 5.92 33.32
N ALA A 43 -4.37 5.45 33.89
CA ALA A 43 -4.47 5.16 35.31
C ALA A 43 -3.46 4.09 35.74
N ASN A 44 -3.32 3.00 34.99
CA ASN A 44 -2.33 1.95 35.25
C ASN A 44 -0.89 2.50 35.20
N SER A 45 -0.61 3.43 34.29
CA SER A 45 0.69 4.12 34.23
C SER A 45 0.95 4.96 35.47
N LEU A 46 -0.08 5.66 35.97
CA LEU A 46 0.01 6.46 37.20
C LEU A 46 0.21 5.57 38.44
N PHE A 47 -0.53 4.45 38.55
CA PHE A 47 -0.33 3.50 39.65
C PHE A 47 1.07 2.88 39.65
N MET A 48 1.62 2.53 38.48
CA MET A 48 3.01 2.08 38.37
C MET A 48 4.02 3.17 38.78
N ALA A 49 3.77 4.43 38.45
CA ALA A 49 4.61 5.55 38.90
C ALA A 49 4.55 5.70 40.44
N LEU A 50 3.37 5.58 41.05
CA LEU A 50 3.20 5.61 42.50
C LEU A 50 3.86 4.43 43.21
N GLU A 51 3.85 3.24 42.61
CA GLU A 51 4.54 2.03 43.12
C GLU A 51 6.07 2.20 43.15
N THR A 52 6.64 3.20 42.47
CA THR A 52 8.09 3.44 42.47
C THR A 52 8.62 3.89 43.84
N ASP A 53 7.77 4.51 44.68
CA ASP A 53 8.11 4.80 46.07
C ASP A 53 8.07 3.50 46.90
N TYR A 54 9.26 3.03 47.31
CA TYR A 54 9.43 1.81 48.08
C TYR A 54 8.62 1.79 49.39
N LYS A 55 8.46 2.95 50.07
CA LYS A 55 7.71 3.02 51.33
C LYS A 55 6.22 2.83 51.10
N LEU A 56 5.69 3.44 50.04
CA LEU A 56 4.28 3.33 49.67
C LEU A 56 3.96 1.93 49.13
N ALA A 57 4.83 1.40 48.27
CA ALA A 57 4.69 0.07 47.68
C ALA A 57 4.70 -1.04 48.74
N ASN A 58 5.59 -0.98 49.73
CA ASN A 58 5.65 -2.00 50.77
C ASN A 58 4.47 -1.90 51.74
N LYS A 59 3.99 -0.69 52.04
CA LYS A 59 2.83 -0.48 52.93
C LYS A 59 1.51 -0.95 52.31
N PHE A 60 1.34 -0.76 51.00
CA PHE A 60 0.12 -1.07 50.27
C PHE A 60 0.30 -2.17 49.22
N TYR A 61 1.19 -3.13 49.47
CA TYR A 61 1.54 -4.17 48.50
C TYR A 61 0.33 -4.94 47.95
N LEU A 62 -0.57 -5.39 48.83
CA LEU A 62 -1.78 -6.11 48.42
C LEU A 62 -2.71 -5.26 47.55
N PHE A 63 -2.81 -3.96 47.84
CA PHE A 63 -3.64 -3.05 47.04
C PHE A 63 -3.08 -2.90 45.62
N PHE A 64 -1.77 -2.66 45.48
CA PHE A 64 -1.14 -2.55 44.16
C PHE A 64 -1.23 -3.86 43.36
N ASP A 65 -1.07 -5.03 43.99
CA ASP A 65 -1.20 -6.33 43.29
C ASP A 65 -2.63 -6.59 42.79
N VAL A 66 -3.65 -6.21 43.57
CA VAL A 66 -5.07 -6.30 43.16
C VAL A 66 -5.36 -5.34 42.01
N VAL A 67 -4.87 -4.10 42.07
CA VAL A 67 -5.03 -3.11 41.01
C VAL A 67 -4.37 -3.57 39.71
N GLU A 68 -3.16 -4.15 39.78
CA GLU A 68 -2.47 -4.73 38.61
C GLU A 68 -3.28 -5.90 38.00
N GLN A 69 -3.85 -6.76 38.85
CA GLN A 69 -4.71 -7.87 38.42
C GLN A 69 -5.99 -7.36 37.72
N LEU A 70 -6.60 -6.30 38.23
CA LEU A 70 -7.79 -5.69 37.63
C LEU A 70 -7.49 -5.12 36.24
N PHE A 71 -6.39 -4.39 36.09
CA PHE A 71 -5.99 -3.87 34.77
C PHE A 71 -5.70 -5.01 33.79
N LEU A 72 -4.99 -6.06 34.21
CA LEU A 72 -4.73 -7.22 33.36
C LEU A 72 -6.02 -7.93 32.92
N ALA A 73 -6.99 -8.06 33.82
CA ALA A 73 -8.31 -8.61 33.50
C ALA A 73 -9.05 -7.76 32.47
N ILE A 74 -9.09 -6.43 32.64
CA ILE A 74 -9.71 -5.50 31.70
C ILE A 74 -9.08 -5.65 30.30
N TYR A 75 -7.75 -5.72 30.23
CA TYR A 75 -7.03 -5.89 28.95
C TYR A 75 -7.28 -7.25 28.30
N THR A 76 -7.44 -8.29 29.11
CA THR A 76 -7.76 -9.64 28.61
C THR A 76 -9.16 -9.66 28.02
N VAL A 77 -10.14 -9.03 28.68
CA VAL A 77 -11.51 -8.90 28.16
C VAL A 77 -11.53 -8.09 26.86
N GLU A 78 -10.80 -6.98 26.81
CA GLU A 78 -10.65 -6.17 25.60
C GLU A 78 -10.07 -7.00 24.42
N PHE A 79 -8.99 -7.74 24.68
CA PHE A 79 -8.37 -8.62 23.69
C PHE A 79 -9.34 -9.68 23.18
N LEU A 80 -10.00 -10.41 24.10
CA LEU A 80 -10.98 -11.44 23.74
C LEU A 80 -12.15 -10.88 22.95
N ALA A 81 -12.65 -9.69 23.31
CA ALA A 81 -13.70 -9.01 22.56
C ALA A 81 -13.27 -8.65 21.13
N LYS A 82 -12.06 -8.10 20.96
CA LYS A 82 -11.51 -7.76 19.63
C LYS A 82 -11.24 -9.00 18.78
N LEU A 83 -10.70 -10.06 19.37
CA LEU A 83 -10.44 -11.34 18.71
C LEU A 83 -11.74 -12.03 18.29
N TYR A 84 -12.76 -11.98 19.15
CA TYR A 84 -14.08 -12.55 18.85
C TYR A 84 -14.78 -11.83 17.71
N VAL A 85 -14.69 -10.49 17.61
CA VAL A 85 -15.33 -9.73 16.52
C VAL A 85 -14.75 -10.15 15.17
N ASP A 86 -13.46 -9.91 14.92
CA ASP A 86 -12.84 -10.23 13.62
C ASP A 86 -11.48 -10.92 13.82
N PRO A 87 -11.42 -12.26 14.02
CA PRO A 87 -10.19 -12.96 14.38
C PRO A 87 -9.11 -12.82 13.30
N ILE A 88 -9.48 -12.95 12.03
CA ILE A 88 -8.52 -12.85 10.91
C ILE A 88 -8.01 -11.41 10.75
N LYS A 89 -8.90 -10.43 10.87
CA LYS A 89 -8.53 -9.01 10.73
C LYS A 89 -7.68 -8.52 11.89
N TYR A 90 -7.89 -9.07 13.10
CA TYR A 90 -7.11 -8.74 14.29
C TYR A 90 -5.60 -8.89 14.03
N TRP A 91 -5.18 -10.04 13.50
CA TRP A 91 -3.77 -10.35 13.23
C TRP A 91 -3.15 -9.57 12.06
N LYS A 92 -3.98 -8.99 11.17
CA LYS A 92 -3.49 -8.13 10.07
C LYS A 92 -3.13 -6.71 10.55
N ILE A 93 -3.66 -6.28 11.69
CA ILE A 93 -3.44 -4.92 12.21
C ILE A 93 -2.23 -4.93 13.15
N GLY A 94 -1.12 -4.31 12.73
CA GLY A 94 0.15 -4.34 13.48
C GLY A 94 0.05 -3.88 14.94
N PHE A 95 -0.73 -2.83 15.23
CA PHE A 95 -0.92 -2.34 16.60
C PHE A 95 -1.72 -3.30 17.50
N ASN A 96 -2.63 -4.08 16.93
CA ASN A 96 -3.33 -5.13 17.68
C ASN A 96 -2.39 -6.30 18.03
N VAL A 97 -1.46 -6.62 17.12
CA VAL A 97 -0.41 -7.62 17.38
C VAL A 97 0.53 -7.13 18.48
N PHE A 98 0.91 -5.84 18.45
CA PHE A 98 1.70 -5.22 19.53
C PHE A 98 1.00 -5.32 20.89
N ASP A 99 -0.28 -4.94 20.98
CA ASP A 99 -1.06 -5.06 22.21
C ASP A 99 -1.13 -6.51 22.72
N PHE A 100 -1.24 -7.49 21.81
CA PHE A 100 -1.23 -8.91 22.15
C PHE A 100 0.14 -9.37 22.70
N ILE A 101 1.25 -8.91 22.12
CA ILE A 101 2.60 -9.24 22.62
C ILE A 101 2.78 -8.71 24.04
N VAL A 102 2.38 -7.46 24.30
CA VAL A 102 2.45 -6.85 25.62
C VAL A 102 1.57 -7.60 26.63
N LEU A 103 0.36 -8.00 26.23
CA LEU A 103 -0.54 -8.80 27.07
C LEU A 103 0.10 -10.15 27.40
N SER A 104 0.64 -10.84 26.40
CA SER A 104 1.30 -12.14 26.55
C SER A 104 2.51 -12.07 27.50
N LEU A 105 3.37 -11.06 27.35
CA LEU A 105 4.49 -10.82 28.25
C LEU A 105 4.03 -10.55 29.69
N SER A 106 2.89 -9.86 29.87
CA SER A 106 2.30 -9.61 31.19
C SER A 106 1.79 -10.90 31.84
N PHE A 107 1.18 -11.79 31.06
CA PHE A 107 0.78 -13.13 31.52
C PHE A 107 2.00 -13.97 31.92
N ILE A 108 3.04 -14.02 31.06
CA ILE A 108 4.26 -14.76 31.35
C ILE A 108 4.88 -14.28 32.67
N HIS A 109 4.99 -12.97 32.87
CA HIS A 109 5.51 -12.40 34.11
C HIS A 109 4.67 -12.79 35.33
N ARG A 110 3.33 -12.76 35.24
CA ARG A 110 2.44 -13.11 36.37
C ARG A 110 2.55 -14.59 36.75
N PHE A 111 2.46 -15.48 35.77
CA PHE A 111 2.43 -16.94 36.00
C PHE A 111 3.81 -17.56 36.22
N LEU A 112 4.90 -16.79 36.09
CA LEU A 112 6.24 -17.30 36.35
C LEU A 112 6.44 -17.68 37.83
N PRO A 113 7.01 -18.86 38.13
CA PRO A 113 7.28 -19.25 39.52
C PRO A 113 8.28 -18.31 40.20
N PRO A 114 8.19 -18.12 41.54
CA PRO A 114 9.07 -17.22 42.29
C PRO A 114 10.57 -17.53 42.10
N SER A 115 10.91 -18.81 41.96
CA SER A 115 12.28 -19.29 41.75
C SER A 115 12.92 -18.72 40.47
N TYR A 116 12.12 -18.60 39.40
CA TYR A 116 12.57 -18.02 38.13
C TYR A 116 12.48 -16.49 38.14
N LYS A 117 11.51 -15.89 38.84
CA LYS A 117 11.37 -14.42 38.96
C LYS A 117 12.60 -13.75 39.56
N ARG A 118 13.25 -14.38 40.56
CA ARG A 118 14.47 -13.83 41.18
C ARG A 118 15.69 -13.86 40.23
N SER A 119 15.78 -14.87 39.37
CA SER A 119 16.84 -14.99 38.35
C SER A 119 16.59 -14.07 37.14
N LEU A 120 15.31 -13.88 36.80
CA LEU A 120 14.86 -13.11 35.65
C LEU A 120 14.49 -11.67 36.01
N TYR A 121 15.45 -10.95 36.60
CA TYR A 121 15.28 -9.52 36.96
C TYR A 121 14.80 -8.67 35.77
N TRP A 122 15.22 -9.02 34.55
CA TRP A 122 14.81 -8.35 33.31
C TRP A 122 13.30 -8.40 33.03
N PHE A 123 12.55 -9.38 33.56
CA PHE A 123 11.10 -9.43 33.39
C PHE A 123 10.37 -8.34 34.18
N HIS A 124 11.02 -7.70 35.16
CA HIS A 124 10.48 -6.48 35.77
C HIS A 124 10.37 -5.32 34.76
N VAL A 125 11.21 -5.30 33.73
CA VAL A 125 11.20 -4.29 32.65
C VAL A 125 9.98 -4.48 31.72
N VAL A 126 9.32 -5.63 31.75
CA VAL A 126 8.07 -5.86 31.02
C VAL A 126 6.93 -5.00 31.57
N ARG A 127 6.96 -4.66 32.87
CA ARG A 127 5.86 -3.90 33.48
C ARG A 127 5.73 -2.51 32.86
N PRO A 128 6.79 -1.69 32.74
CA PRO A 128 6.70 -0.42 32.02
C PRO A 128 6.29 -0.53 30.55
N LEU A 129 6.63 -1.62 29.83
CA LEU A 129 6.28 -1.77 28.42
C LEU A 129 4.77 -1.69 28.15
N ARG A 130 3.92 -2.03 29.13
CA ARG A 130 2.47 -1.94 28.98
C ARG A 130 1.96 -0.50 28.82
N THR A 131 2.71 0.49 29.30
CA THR A 131 2.41 1.92 29.09
C THR A 131 2.51 2.32 27.62
N LEU A 132 3.32 1.61 26.83
CA LEU A 132 3.48 1.85 25.39
C LEU A 132 2.22 1.48 24.60
N ARG A 133 1.26 0.75 25.18
CA ARG A 133 -0.06 0.49 24.55
C ARG A 133 -0.83 1.78 24.25
N THR A 134 -0.48 2.89 24.91
CA THR A 134 -0.96 4.23 24.58
C THR A 134 -0.73 4.57 23.09
N VAL A 135 0.37 4.09 22.51
CA VAL A 135 0.68 4.25 21.07
C VAL A 135 -0.40 3.62 20.19
N SER A 136 -0.95 2.46 20.59
CA SER A 136 -2.03 1.78 19.86
C SER A 136 -3.37 2.53 19.90
N PHE A 137 -3.54 3.51 20.79
CA PHE A 137 -4.78 4.28 20.94
C PHE A 137 -4.71 5.66 20.28
N ILE A 138 -3.57 6.34 20.36
CA ILE A 138 -3.41 7.70 19.84
C ILE A 138 -2.98 7.66 18.38
N ARG A 139 -3.86 8.05 17.47
CA ARG A 139 -3.58 8.10 16.02
C ARG A 139 -2.30 8.87 15.68
N GLY A 140 -2.05 10.01 16.34
CA GLY A 140 -0.83 10.78 16.13
C GLY A 140 0.44 9.98 16.46
N LEU A 141 0.44 9.22 17.56
CA LEU A 141 1.57 8.34 17.93
C LEU A 141 1.70 7.15 16.98
N GLN A 142 0.60 6.60 16.46
CA GLN A 142 0.63 5.55 15.45
C GLN A 142 1.33 6.03 14.19
N VAL A 143 0.96 7.20 13.68
CA VAL A 143 1.57 7.80 12.48
C VAL A 143 3.06 8.01 12.72
N LEU A 144 3.44 8.62 13.85
CA LEU A 144 4.85 8.84 14.21
C LEU A 144 5.63 7.52 14.31
N SER A 145 5.08 6.52 15.00
CA SER A 145 5.70 5.21 15.17
C SER A 145 5.85 4.48 13.83
N THR A 146 4.84 4.53 12.96
CA THR A 146 4.92 3.93 11.62
C THR A 146 5.96 4.62 10.75
N ALA A 147 6.09 5.95 10.84
CA ALA A 147 7.13 6.70 10.16
C ALA A 147 8.53 6.30 10.67
N LEU A 148 8.73 6.21 11.98
CA LEU A 148 9.99 5.74 12.58
C LEU A 148 10.36 4.32 12.16
N VAL A 149 9.41 3.39 12.14
CA VAL A 149 9.69 2.02 11.68
C VAL A 149 10.01 1.99 10.19
N SER A 150 9.38 2.84 9.40
CA SER A 150 9.69 2.98 7.97
C SER A 150 11.13 3.47 7.76
N THR A 151 11.57 4.49 8.49
CA THR A 151 12.95 5.00 8.40
C THR A 151 13.96 3.96 8.86
N LEU A 152 13.69 3.24 9.95
CA LEU A 152 14.57 2.16 10.43
C LEU A 152 14.81 1.07 9.36
N LYS A 153 13.80 0.71 8.56
CA LYS A 153 13.98 -0.26 7.46
C LYS A 153 14.98 0.22 6.42
N SER A 154 14.97 1.51 6.11
CA SER A 154 15.92 2.12 5.17
C SER A 154 17.35 2.16 5.73
N VAL A 155 17.48 2.25 7.04
CA VAL A 155 18.75 2.47 7.77
C VAL A 155 19.43 1.16 8.19
N CYS A 156 18.66 0.07 8.29
CA CYS A 156 19.11 -1.22 8.80
C CYS A 156 20.38 -1.75 8.11
N PHE A 157 20.47 -1.67 6.78
CA PHE A 157 21.65 -2.14 6.05
C PHE A 157 22.92 -1.35 6.37
N VAL A 158 22.79 -0.04 6.57
CA VAL A 158 23.93 0.81 6.93
C VAL A 158 24.34 0.58 8.38
N LEU A 159 23.38 0.37 9.29
CA LEU A 159 23.70 -0.05 10.67
C LEU A 159 24.38 -1.42 10.72
N PHE A 160 23.97 -2.35 9.85
CA PHE A 160 24.64 -3.65 9.73
C PHE A 160 26.07 -3.50 9.19
N LEU A 161 26.28 -2.62 8.20
CA LEU A 161 27.63 -2.30 7.71
C LEU A 161 28.50 -1.68 8.81
N LEU A 162 27.94 -0.77 9.61
CA LEU A 162 28.63 -0.19 10.78
C LEU A 162 28.97 -1.28 11.81
N PHE A 163 28.05 -2.21 12.09
CA PHE A 163 28.30 -3.33 12.99
C PHE A 163 29.42 -4.26 12.49
N LEU A 164 29.49 -4.51 11.18
CA LEU A 164 30.58 -5.27 10.56
C LEU A 164 31.91 -4.52 10.71
N LEU A 165 31.94 -3.22 10.41
CA LEU A 165 33.12 -2.38 10.61
C LEU A 165 33.59 -2.42 12.07
N MET A 166 32.67 -2.25 13.02
CA MET A 166 32.96 -2.36 14.45
C MET A 166 33.51 -3.73 14.82
N THR A 167 33.01 -4.82 14.22
CA THR A 167 33.53 -6.16 14.49
C THR A 167 35.00 -6.29 14.07
N VAL A 168 35.35 -5.80 12.88
CA VAL A 168 36.74 -5.82 12.39
C VAL A 168 37.65 -5.00 13.30
N PHE A 169 37.25 -3.78 13.64
CA PHE A 169 38.03 -2.91 14.54
C PHE A 169 38.09 -3.44 15.98
N ALA A 170 37.04 -4.12 16.46
CA ALA A 170 37.02 -4.71 17.79
C ALA A 170 38.04 -5.83 17.91
N LEU A 171 38.14 -6.68 16.88
CA LEU A 171 39.15 -7.74 16.83
C LEU A 171 40.55 -7.16 16.73
N ILE A 172 40.78 -6.17 15.86
CA ILE A 172 42.08 -5.50 15.76
C ILE A 172 42.48 -4.89 17.11
N GLY A 173 41.58 -4.13 17.74
CA GLY A 173 41.86 -3.50 19.01
C GLY A 173 42.09 -4.50 20.14
N TYR A 174 41.33 -5.60 20.18
CA TYR A 174 41.57 -6.72 21.11
C TYR A 174 42.97 -7.31 20.93
N TYR A 175 43.38 -7.64 19.70
CA TYR A 175 44.68 -8.27 19.45
C TYR A 175 45.86 -7.33 19.68
N PHE A 176 45.74 -6.05 19.34
CA PHE A 176 46.84 -5.08 19.43
C PHE A 176 46.93 -4.38 20.79
N TYR A 177 45.80 -4.03 21.41
CA TYR A 177 45.78 -3.20 22.61
C TYR A 177 45.25 -3.95 23.85
N GLY A 178 44.53 -5.08 23.66
CA GLY A 178 43.92 -5.82 24.77
C GLY A 178 44.66 -7.08 25.22
N ARG A 179 45.39 -7.76 24.32
CA ARG A 179 46.03 -9.07 24.61
C ARG A 179 47.41 -8.95 25.28
N GLN A 180 48.04 -7.79 25.24
CA GLN A 180 49.38 -7.58 25.79
C GLN A 180 49.36 -7.49 27.32
N ASP A 181 50.44 -7.87 28.00
CA ASP A 181 50.50 -7.90 29.47
C ASP A 181 50.24 -6.53 30.14
N ASN A 182 50.62 -5.43 29.46
CA ASN A 182 50.32 -4.05 29.84
C ASN A 182 49.20 -3.44 28.97
N GLY A 183 48.34 -4.28 28.40
CA GLY A 183 47.24 -3.88 27.54
C GLY A 183 46.13 -3.15 28.29
N ASP A 184 45.31 -2.43 27.53
CA ASP A 184 44.10 -1.81 28.06
C ASP A 184 42.98 -2.84 28.12
N PHE A 185 42.96 -3.61 29.21
CA PHE A 185 41.95 -4.64 29.46
C PHE A 185 40.54 -4.07 29.66
N LYS A 186 40.43 -2.80 30.06
CA LYS A 186 39.14 -2.15 30.33
C LYS A 186 38.38 -1.94 29.01
N ASN A 187 39.06 -1.41 28.00
CA ASN A 187 38.45 -1.09 26.71
C ASN A 187 38.60 -2.23 25.70
N TRP A 188 39.73 -2.94 25.69
CA TRP A 188 40.06 -3.93 24.67
C TRP A 188 40.19 -5.36 25.19
N GLY A 189 39.94 -5.62 26.49
CA GLY A 189 40.19 -6.93 27.10
C GLY A 189 39.21 -8.04 26.69
N ASN A 190 38.04 -7.70 26.14
CA ASN A 190 37.11 -8.65 25.55
C ASN A 190 36.29 -7.98 24.46
N LEU A 191 35.61 -8.80 23.65
CA LEU A 191 34.83 -8.31 22.52
C LEU A 191 33.69 -7.37 22.94
N ARG A 192 33.04 -7.60 24.10
CA ARG A 192 31.96 -6.74 24.61
C ARG A 192 32.47 -5.35 24.98
N SER A 193 33.57 -5.28 25.72
CA SER A 193 34.24 -4.01 26.07
C SER A 193 34.66 -3.27 24.80
N ALA A 194 35.28 -3.97 23.85
CA ALA A 194 35.72 -3.37 22.59
C ALA A 194 34.55 -2.80 21.77
N PHE A 195 33.41 -3.52 21.70
CA PHE A 195 32.20 -3.00 21.07
C PHE A 195 31.66 -1.75 21.77
N PHE A 196 31.69 -1.69 23.11
CA PHE A 196 31.24 -0.52 23.86
C PHE A 196 32.17 0.70 23.66
N THR A 197 33.48 0.48 23.68
CA THR A 197 34.48 1.50 23.35
C THR A 197 34.28 2.02 21.93
N LEU A 198 34.15 1.13 20.93
CA LEU A 198 33.91 1.54 19.55
C LEU A 198 32.56 2.24 19.37
N PHE A 199 31.52 1.85 20.09
CA PHE A 199 30.23 2.55 20.05
C PHE A 199 30.39 4.00 20.52
N SER A 200 31.11 4.20 21.62
CA SER A 200 31.43 5.54 22.15
C SER A 200 32.28 6.35 21.16
N LEU A 201 33.24 5.70 20.49
CA LEU A 201 34.05 6.33 19.44
C LEU A 201 33.24 6.75 18.20
N VAL A 202 32.25 5.95 17.77
CA VAL A 202 31.33 6.34 16.66
C VAL A 202 30.53 7.58 17.03
N THR A 203 30.09 7.70 18.29
CA THR A 203 29.38 8.89 18.79
C THR A 203 30.30 10.07 19.09
N LEU A 204 31.62 9.93 18.83
CA LEU A 204 32.65 10.93 19.13
C LEU A 204 32.77 11.26 20.62
N ASP A 205 32.36 10.34 21.50
CA ASP A 205 32.38 10.53 22.94
C ASP A 205 33.63 9.90 23.58
N GLY A 206 34.28 10.63 24.49
CA GLY A 206 35.42 10.16 25.27
C GLY A 206 36.70 9.76 24.50
N TRP A 207 36.80 10.03 23.19
CA TRP A 207 37.90 9.53 22.36
C TRP A 207 39.27 10.15 22.70
N THR A 208 39.29 11.40 23.15
CA THR A 208 40.53 12.09 23.57
C THR A 208 41.12 11.48 24.84
N ASP A 209 40.25 11.12 25.78
CA ASP A 209 40.63 10.53 27.06
C ASP A 209 41.13 9.10 26.84
N LEU A 210 40.40 8.31 26.04
CA LEU A 210 40.84 6.99 25.59
C LEU A 210 42.23 7.07 24.92
N GLN A 211 42.44 8.06 24.05
CA GLN A 211 43.70 8.26 23.36
C GLN A 211 44.84 8.65 24.31
N ALA A 212 44.56 9.46 25.32
CA ALA A 212 45.54 9.87 26.32
C ALA A 212 45.91 8.70 27.25
N GLU A 213 44.94 7.91 27.70
CA GLU A 213 45.15 6.70 28.50
C GLU A 213 45.96 5.65 27.72
N THR A 214 45.57 5.38 26.47
CA THR A 214 46.28 4.45 25.59
C THR A 214 47.70 4.94 25.25
N GLY A 215 47.88 6.27 25.16
CA GLY A 215 49.19 6.90 24.98
C GLY A 215 50.12 6.72 26.18
N LYS A 216 49.59 6.77 27.42
CA LYS A 216 50.37 6.49 28.64
C LYS A 216 50.88 5.05 28.70
N LEU A 217 50.17 4.11 28.07
CA LEU A 217 50.58 2.71 27.94
C LEU A 217 51.64 2.47 26.85
N GLY A 218 52.10 3.52 26.15
CA GLY A 218 53.15 3.42 25.13
C GLY A 218 52.66 3.00 23.74
N PHE A 219 51.35 2.87 23.54
CA PHE A 219 50.77 2.48 22.25
C PHE A 219 50.65 3.66 21.28
N THR A 220 51.75 4.11 20.68
CA THR A 220 51.76 5.24 19.74
C THR A 220 50.89 4.99 18.50
N SER A 221 50.83 3.74 18.01
CA SER A 221 50.00 3.33 16.87
C SER A 221 48.48 3.47 17.12
N SER A 222 48.05 3.58 18.38
CA SER A 222 46.64 3.77 18.75
C SER A 222 46.04 5.05 18.18
N ARG A 223 46.84 6.11 18.00
CA ARG A 223 46.40 7.39 17.42
C ARG A 223 45.81 7.21 16.03
N ILE A 224 46.56 6.50 15.17
CA ILE A 224 46.14 6.27 13.79
C ILE A 224 44.92 5.35 13.76
N PHE A 225 44.89 4.34 14.64
CA PHE A 225 43.76 3.42 14.76
C PHE A 225 42.46 4.13 15.20
N ILE A 226 42.50 4.92 16.27
CA ILE A 226 41.33 5.65 16.81
C ILE A 226 40.86 6.70 15.80
N ILE A 227 41.78 7.52 15.27
CA ILE A 227 41.43 8.55 14.26
C ILE A 227 40.88 7.88 12.99
N GLY A 228 41.50 6.80 12.52
CA GLY A 228 41.04 6.06 11.35
C GLY A 228 39.64 5.48 11.54
N PHE A 229 39.35 4.90 12.71
CA PHE A 229 38.01 4.43 13.05
C PHE A 229 36.99 5.57 13.09
N ILE A 230 37.34 6.69 13.74
CA ILE A 230 36.48 7.87 13.82
C ILE A 230 36.15 8.40 12.42
N LEU A 231 37.15 8.55 11.55
CA LEU A 231 36.93 9.03 10.17
C LEU A 231 36.01 8.11 9.38
N LEU A 232 36.22 6.79 9.45
CA LEU A 232 35.37 5.80 8.79
C LEU A 232 33.96 5.76 9.40
N GLY A 233 33.86 5.82 10.72
CA GLY A 233 32.60 5.84 11.47
C GLY A 233 31.78 7.08 11.16
N CYS A 234 32.40 8.27 11.19
CA CYS A 234 31.79 9.53 10.75
C CYS A 234 31.35 9.46 9.29
N PHE A 235 32.18 8.95 8.38
CA PHE A 235 31.81 8.79 6.98
C PHE A 235 30.56 7.91 6.82
N LEU A 236 30.51 6.75 7.48
CA LEU A 236 29.33 5.88 7.46
C LEU A 236 28.11 6.55 8.08
N PHE A 237 28.27 7.26 9.20
CA PHE A 237 27.19 7.95 9.89
C PHE A 237 26.64 9.14 9.08
N PHE A 238 27.51 9.93 8.44
CA PHE A 238 27.07 10.98 7.52
C PHE A 238 26.38 10.40 6.29
N ASN A 239 26.90 9.31 5.71
CA ASN A 239 26.23 8.62 4.61
C ASN A 239 24.87 8.07 5.02
N LEU A 240 24.71 7.63 6.27
CA LEU A 240 23.42 7.25 6.83
C LEU A 240 22.46 8.45 6.85
N PHE A 241 22.90 9.57 7.42
CA PHE A 241 22.09 10.78 7.53
C PHE A 241 21.71 11.34 6.16
N ILE A 242 22.68 11.47 5.26
CA ILE A 242 22.48 11.89 3.86
C ILE A 242 21.51 10.94 3.17
N GLY A 243 21.67 9.62 3.33
CA GLY A 243 20.77 8.62 2.76
C GLY A 243 19.33 8.80 3.22
N VAL A 244 19.10 8.94 4.53
CA VAL A 244 17.76 9.15 5.11
C VAL A 244 17.14 10.46 4.66
N VAL A 245 17.90 11.56 4.71
CA VAL A 245 17.43 12.89 4.32
C VAL A 245 17.10 12.92 2.84
N ILE A 246 17.95 12.38 1.97
CA ILE A 246 17.70 12.30 0.53
C ILE A 246 16.46 11.47 0.22
N ILE A 247 16.27 10.32 0.89
CA ILE A 247 15.09 9.47 0.66
C ILE A 247 13.82 10.22 1.02
N ASN A 248 13.79 10.88 2.18
CA ASN A 248 12.63 11.65 2.61
C ASN A 248 12.34 12.84 1.67
N ILE A 249 13.39 13.57 1.25
CA ILE A 249 13.26 14.66 0.28
C ILE A 249 12.74 14.14 -1.06
N ARG A 250 13.27 13.01 -1.56
CA ARG A 250 12.82 12.41 -2.83
C ARG A 250 11.37 11.94 -2.76
N GLU A 251 10.97 11.31 -1.66
CA GLU A 251 9.58 10.84 -1.46
C GLU A 251 8.61 12.02 -1.41
N THR A 252 8.90 13.02 -0.56
CA THR A 252 8.11 14.26 -0.44
C THR A 252 8.03 15.00 -1.78
N SER A 253 9.16 15.15 -2.49
CA SER A 253 9.22 15.85 -3.78
C SER A 253 8.45 15.09 -4.87
N LYS A 254 8.45 13.75 -4.84
CA LYS A 254 7.66 12.91 -5.74
C LYS A 254 6.16 13.02 -5.47
N GLU A 255 5.76 13.02 -4.20
CA GLU A 255 4.36 13.22 -3.81
C GLU A 255 3.86 14.61 -4.21
N PHE A 256 4.65 15.65 -3.98
CA PHE A 256 4.35 17.02 -4.41
C PHE A 256 4.14 17.10 -5.93
N ASN A 257 5.09 16.58 -6.72
CA ASN A 257 4.98 16.60 -8.19
C ASN A 257 3.75 15.84 -8.71
N LYS A 258 3.40 14.70 -8.09
CA LYS A 258 2.16 13.97 -8.42
C LYS A 258 0.90 14.78 -8.07
N GLY A 259 0.89 15.43 -6.92
CA GLY A 259 -0.21 16.31 -6.51
C GLY A 259 -0.44 17.43 -7.52
N VAL A 260 0.64 18.10 -7.94
CA VAL A 260 0.60 19.15 -8.97
C VAL A 260 0.10 18.61 -10.32
N GLN A 261 0.51 17.41 -10.74
CA GLN A 261 0.01 16.79 -11.97
C GLN A 261 -1.49 16.47 -11.91
N ALA A 262 -1.95 15.86 -10.81
CA ALA A 262 -3.36 15.56 -10.60
C ALA A 262 -4.22 16.84 -10.58
N GLU A 263 -3.75 17.90 -9.94
CA GLU A 263 -4.44 19.19 -9.93
C GLU A 263 -4.56 19.78 -11.35
N ARG A 264 -3.48 19.70 -12.16
CA ARG A 264 -3.52 20.12 -13.58
C ARG A 264 -4.51 19.31 -14.40
N GLU A 265 -4.55 17.99 -14.21
CA GLU A 265 -5.50 17.10 -14.91
C GLU A 265 -6.95 17.41 -14.54
N THR A 266 -7.26 17.61 -13.25
CA THR A 266 -8.61 18.00 -12.82
C THR A 266 -9.02 19.35 -13.39
N THR A 267 -8.11 20.32 -13.43
CA THR A 267 -8.35 21.64 -14.03
C THR A 267 -8.61 21.53 -15.54
N LEU A 268 -7.87 20.66 -16.25
CA LEU A 268 -8.08 20.40 -17.68
C LEU A 268 -9.44 19.75 -17.94
N ILE A 269 -9.83 18.76 -17.14
CA ILE A 269 -11.14 18.08 -17.26
C ILE A 269 -12.28 19.07 -17.00
N GLN A 270 -12.16 19.90 -15.96
CA GLN A 270 -13.15 20.96 -15.67
C GLN A 270 -13.27 21.95 -16.83
N LYS A 271 -12.14 22.43 -17.38
CA LYS A 271 -12.15 23.30 -18.56
C LYS A 271 -12.81 22.62 -19.76
N LYS A 272 -12.50 21.35 -20.04
CA LYS A 272 -13.11 20.58 -21.14
C LYS A 272 -14.62 20.43 -20.96
N GLN A 273 -15.10 20.12 -19.75
CA GLN A 273 -16.52 20.04 -19.45
C GLN A 273 -17.23 21.38 -19.62
N ALA A 274 -16.62 22.49 -19.18
CA ALA A 274 -17.19 23.82 -19.35
C ALA A 274 -17.32 24.21 -20.84
N ILE A 275 -16.33 23.86 -21.66
CA ILE A 275 -16.37 24.09 -23.12
C ILE A 275 -17.50 23.26 -23.76
N LEU A 276 -17.59 21.97 -23.45
CA LEU A 276 -18.64 21.10 -23.98
C LEU A 276 -20.05 21.58 -23.61
N GLN A 277 -20.25 22.03 -22.36
CA GLN A 277 -21.54 22.59 -21.94
C GLN A 277 -21.90 23.87 -22.72
N ARG A 278 -20.92 24.75 -22.97
CA ARG A 278 -21.14 25.94 -23.82
C ARG A 278 -21.50 25.56 -25.26
N GLN A 279 -20.76 24.61 -25.85
CA GLN A 279 -21.05 24.13 -27.21
C GLN A 279 -22.45 23.52 -27.31
N GLN A 280 -22.84 22.67 -26.35
CA GLN A 280 -24.18 22.08 -26.32
C GLN A 280 -25.27 23.15 -26.22
N SER A 281 -25.07 24.16 -25.36
CA SER A 281 -26.00 25.29 -25.23
C SER A 281 -26.12 26.08 -26.54
N HIS A 282 -25.01 26.34 -27.23
CA HIS A 282 -25.01 27.05 -28.52
C HIS A 282 -25.73 26.25 -29.62
N ILE A 283 -25.50 24.94 -29.72
CA ILE A 283 -26.20 24.08 -30.68
C ILE A 283 -27.71 24.08 -30.40
N THR A 284 -28.09 24.00 -29.13
CA THR A 284 -29.51 23.98 -28.74
C THR A 284 -30.21 25.29 -29.12
N ASP A 285 -29.57 26.45 -28.88
CA ASP A 285 -30.08 27.77 -29.30
C ASP A 285 -30.20 27.89 -30.82
N LEU A 286 -29.23 27.36 -31.59
CA LEU A 286 -29.29 27.34 -33.05
C LEU A 286 -30.43 26.46 -33.58
N MET A 287 -30.62 25.27 -33.00
CA MET A 287 -31.74 24.38 -33.35
C MET A 287 -33.10 25.00 -33.03
N GLU A 288 -33.20 25.77 -31.95
CA GLU A 288 -34.41 26.50 -31.59
C GLU A 288 -34.70 27.62 -32.60
N LYS A 289 -33.69 28.43 -32.95
CA LYS A 289 -33.79 29.45 -34.01
C LYS A 289 -34.21 28.85 -35.34
N GLN A 290 -33.75 27.65 -35.71
CA GLN A 290 -34.20 26.98 -36.93
C GLN A 290 -35.70 26.65 -36.91
N LYS A 291 -36.25 26.25 -35.76
CA LYS A 291 -37.68 25.97 -35.63
C LYS A 291 -38.54 27.23 -35.74
N THR A 292 -38.03 28.37 -35.30
CA THR A 292 -38.73 29.66 -35.38
C THR A 292 -38.51 30.41 -36.69
N SER A 293 -37.46 30.09 -37.46
CA SER A 293 -37.10 30.78 -38.70
C SER A 293 -37.52 29.98 -39.91
N GLN A 294 -38.39 30.55 -40.76
CA GLN A 294 -38.61 30.02 -42.10
C GLN A 294 -37.38 30.33 -42.97
N PHE A 295 -36.61 29.28 -43.29
CA PHE A 295 -35.52 29.22 -44.27
C PHE A 295 -34.21 29.97 -43.92
N GLU A 296 -33.32 29.32 -43.15
CA GLU A 296 -31.86 29.45 -43.37
C GLU A 296 -31.32 28.04 -43.71
N SER A 297 -30.45 27.94 -44.71
CA SER A 297 -29.87 26.64 -45.10
C SER A 297 -28.91 26.15 -44.00
N PHE A 298 -28.78 24.83 -43.82
CA PHE A 298 -27.85 24.25 -42.84
C PHE A 298 -26.41 24.79 -42.99
N SER A 299 -25.99 25.09 -44.23
CA SER A 299 -24.68 25.65 -44.55
C SER A 299 -24.47 27.06 -43.96
N GLU A 300 -25.51 27.90 -43.98
CA GLU A 300 -25.48 29.26 -43.41
C GLU A 300 -25.37 29.25 -41.88
N MET A 301 -25.99 28.26 -41.23
CA MET A 301 -25.96 28.08 -39.79
C MET A 301 -24.59 27.62 -39.29
N VAL A 302 -23.94 26.69 -40.02
CA VAL A 302 -22.57 26.24 -39.72
C VAL A 302 -21.57 27.39 -39.85
N GLU A 303 -21.78 28.28 -40.81
CA GLU A 303 -20.87 29.42 -41.02
C GLU A 303 -21.01 30.51 -39.95
N LYS A 304 -22.24 30.80 -39.49
CA LYS A 304 -22.47 31.64 -38.30
C LYS A 304 -21.91 31.03 -37.01
N PHE A 305 -22.01 29.70 -36.86
CA PHE A 305 -21.42 28.98 -35.73
C PHE A 305 -19.89 29.12 -35.73
N LYS A 306 -19.23 28.95 -36.88
CA LYS A 306 -17.79 29.20 -37.05
C LYS A 306 -17.38 30.61 -36.62
N GLN A 307 -18.19 31.63 -36.96
CA GLN A 307 -17.93 33.02 -36.59
C GLN A 307 -18.11 33.30 -35.08
N THR A 308 -18.78 32.42 -34.34
CA THR A 308 -19.02 32.57 -32.89
C THR A 308 -17.89 31.96 -32.05
N LEU A 309 -17.02 31.14 -32.65
CA LEU A 309 -15.84 30.56 -32.00
C LEU A 309 -14.75 31.62 -31.78
N ARG A 310 -14.19 31.70 -30.57
CA ARG A 310 -13.04 32.57 -30.27
C ARG A 310 -11.75 31.93 -30.76
N HIS A 311 -10.71 32.73 -31.03
CA HIS A 311 -9.39 32.22 -31.47
C HIS A 311 -8.70 31.26 -30.48
N ASP A 312 -9.10 31.24 -29.21
CA ASP A 312 -8.58 30.33 -28.18
C ASP A 312 -9.49 29.11 -27.91
N ASP A 313 -10.61 28.99 -28.61
CA ASP A 313 -11.48 27.82 -28.48
C ASP A 313 -10.86 26.63 -29.23
N TYR A 314 -10.48 25.59 -28.48
CA TYR A 314 -10.04 24.33 -29.07
C TYR A 314 -11.18 23.69 -29.87
N VAL A 315 -11.21 23.94 -31.17
CA VAL A 315 -11.96 23.12 -32.11
C VAL A 315 -11.20 21.80 -32.22
N LEU A 316 -11.85 20.69 -31.85
CA LEU A 316 -11.39 19.35 -32.22
C LEU A 316 -11.44 19.30 -33.76
N LEU A 317 -10.38 19.74 -34.42
CA LEU A 317 -10.31 19.71 -35.88
C LEU A 317 -10.01 18.29 -36.35
N ASP A 318 -10.89 17.88 -37.26
CA ASP A 318 -10.69 17.01 -38.41
C ASP A 318 -10.10 15.63 -38.13
N ASP A 319 -10.88 14.79 -37.45
CA ASP A 319 -10.89 13.41 -37.89
C ASP A 319 -11.61 13.37 -39.25
N LEU A 320 -11.05 12.67 -40.25
CA LEU A 320 -11.61 12.55 -41.61
C LEU A 320 -13.13 12.25 -41.57
N CYS A 321 -13.52 11.40 -40.61
CA CYS A 321 -14.87 10.95 -40.33
C CYS A 321 -15.86 12.04 -39.87
N SER A 322 -15.36 13.21 -39.47
CA SER A 322 -16.16 14.37 -39.04
C SER A 322 -16.26 15.46 -40.11
N SER A 323 -15.57 15.30 -41.25
CA SER A 323 -15.68 16.23 -42.36
C SER A 323 -16.97 15.98 -43.16
N LEU A 324 -17.69 17.05 -43.46
CA LEU A 324 -18.97 16.98 -44.18
C LEU A 324 -18.81 16.31 -45.55
N SER A 325 -17.70 16.60 -46.25
CA SER A 325 -17.37 16.01 -47.55
C SER A 325 -17.15 14.50 -47.46
N PHE A 326 -16.55 14.00 -46.37
CA PHE A 326 -16.36 12.56 -46.18
C PHE A 326 -17.69 11.86 -45.90
N ILE A 327 -18.55 12.45 -45.07
CA ILE A 327 -19.88 11.89 -44.77
C ILE A 327 -20.70 11.76 -46.07
N ASP A 328 -20.66 12.77 -46.93
CA ASP A 328 -21.40 12.78 -48.20
C ASP A 328 -20.89 11.71 -49.18
N ILE A 329 -19.56 11.61 -49.33
CA ILE A 329 -18.92 10.57 -50.15
C ILE A 329 -19.19 9.17 -49.59
N TYR A 330 -19.16 9.00 -48.26
CA TYR A 330 -19.38 7.72 -47.60
C TYR A 330 -20.81 7.23 -47.78
N LEU A 331 -21.81 8.10 -47.60
CA LEU A 331 -23.22 7.77 -47.84
C LEU A 331 -23.47 7.40 -49.30
N THR A 332 -22.92 8.18 -50.24
CA THR A 332 -23.03 7.88 -51.67
C THR A 332 -22.40 6.53 -52.03
N SER A 333 -21.27 6.19 -51.42
CA SER A 333 -20.61 4.90 -51.64
C SER A 333 -21.39 3.72 -51.06
N LEU A 334 -22.17 3.91 -49.99
CA LEU A 334 -23.05 2.88 -49.43
C LEU A 334 -24.23 2.61 -50.36
N ASP A 335 -24.86 3.65 -50.90
CA ASP A 335 -25.97 3.50 -51.85
C ASP A 335 -25.57 2.70 -53.11
N GLU A 336 -24.36 2.94 -53.65
CA GLU A 336 -23.85 2.17 -54.78
C GLU A 336 -23.53 0.71 -54.45
N GLN A 337 -23.09 0.43 -53.22
CA GLN A 337 -22.88 -0.95 -52.76
C GLN A 337 -24.20 -1.71 -52.66
N ASP A 338 -25.24 -1.09 -52.11
CA ASP A 338 -26.57 -1.68 -52.01
C ASP A 338 -27.16 -1.96 -53.41
N ASN A 339 -27.00 -1.02 -54.36
CA ASN A 339 -27.39 -1.23 -55.75
C ASN A 339 -26.64 -2.40 -56.41
N THR A 340 -25.34 -2.54 -56.14
CA THR A 340 -24.52 -3.63 -56.68
C THR A 340 -24.95 -4.98 -56.09
N LEU A 341 -25.21 -5.03 -54.79
CA LEU A 341 -25.69 -6.22 -54.09
C LEU A 341 -27.04 -6.68 -54.66
N TYR A 342 -27.97 -5.75 -54.89
CA TYR A 342 -29.28 -6.03 -55.46
C TYR A 342 -29.16 -6.67 -56.86
N LYS A 343 -28.29 -6.10 -57.73
CA LYS A 343 -28.03 -6.65 -59.07
C LYS A 343 -27.43 -8.05 -59.03
N LEU A 344 -26.45 -8.29 -58.15
CA LEU A 344 -25.85 -9.62 -57.96
C LEU A 344 -26.89 -10.64 -57.50
N GLN A 345 -27.74 -10.27 -56.56
CA GLN A 345 -28.81 -11.15 -56.07
C GLN A 345 -29.78 -11.53 -57.18
N GLN A 346 -30.15 -10.58 -58.05
CA GLN A 346 -31.00 -10.84 -59.21
C GLN A 346 -30.36 -11.82 -60.21
N LEU A 347 -29.08 -11.65 -60.52
CA LEU A 347 -28.30 -12.56 -61.36
C LEU A 347 -28.23 -13.98 -60.78
N TYR A 348 -28.07 -14.10 -59.46
CA TYR A 348 -28.09 -15.40 -58.78
C TYR A 348 -29.43 -16.11 -58.91
N PHE A 349 -30.55 -15.38 -58.74
CA PHE A 349 -31.88 -15.94 -58.93
C PHE A 349 -32.12 -16.39 -60.38
N GLU A 350 -31.69 -15.61 -61.35
CA GLU A 350 -31.82 -15.94 -62.78
C GLU A 350 -30.99 -17.19 -63.13
N THR A 351 -29.75 -17.27 -62.64
CA THR A 351 -28.88 -18.43 -62.82
C THR A 351 -29.51 -19.69 -62.21
N ALA A 352 -30.03 -19.60 -60.98
CA ALA A 352 -30.71 -20.70 -60.31
C ALA A 352 -31.97 -21.15 -61.07
N TYR A 353 -32.72 -20.20 -61.65
CA TYR A 353 -33.90 -20.49 -62.47
C TYR A 353 -33.54 -21.25 -63.75
N ILE A 354 -32.50 -20.81 -64.47
CA ILE A 354 -32.02 -21.48 -65.69
C ILE A 354 -31.52 -22.90 -65.38
N LEU A 355 -30.71 -23.06 -64.33
CA LEU A 355 -30.25 -24.38 -63.87
C LEU A 355 -31.42 -25.28 -63.48
N GLY A 356 -32.45 -24.73 -62.81
CA GLY A 356 -33.68 -25.45 -62.50
C GLY A 356 -34.39 -25.98 -63.75
N ASN A 357 -34.55 -25.13 -64.76
CA ASN A 357 -35.18 -25.50 -66.03
C ASN A 357 -34.39 -26.57 -66.79
N LEU A 358 -33.06 -26.46 -66.85
CA LEU A 358 -32.21 -27.48 -67.49
C LEU A 358 -32.35 -28.84 -66.79
N LEU A 359 -32.40 -28.85 -65.46
CA LEU A 359 -32.54 -30.07 -64.65
C LEU A 359 -33.96 -30.68 -64.78
N GLU A 360 -34.98 -29.88 -65.07
CA GLU A 360 -36.31 -30.38 -65.44
C GLU A 360 -36.32 -31.00 -66.84
N VAL A 361 -35.67 -30.37 -67.82
CA VAL A 361 -35.55 -30.89 -69.19
C VAL A 361 -34.83 -32.25 -69.19
N ASP A 362 -33.69 -32.37 -68.50
CA ASP A 362 -32.95 -33.64 -68.38
C ASP A 362 -33.82 -34.75 -67.75
N ARG A 363 -34.54 -34.43 -66.67
CA ARG A 363 -35.47 -35.39 -66.03
C ARG A 363 -36.62 -35.80 -66.93
N HIS A 364 -37.11 -34.91 -67.79
CA HIS A 364 -38.14 -35.23 -68.78
C HIS A 364 -37.59 -36.18 -69.85
N GLN A 365 -36.35 -35.98 -70.30
CA GLN A 365 -35.66 -36.82 -71.27
C GLN A 365 -35.40 -38.24 -70.73
N GLU A 366 -34.89 -38.36 -69.51
CA GLU A 366 -34.70 -39.65 -68.83
C GLU A 366 -36.03 -40.41 -68.66
N ARG A 367 -37.12 -39.70 -68.35
CA ARG A 367 -38.46 -40.30 -68.22
C ARG A 367 -39.03 -40.78 -69.56
N SER A 368 -38.75 -40.09 -70.67
CA SER A 368 -39.14 -40.56 -72.00
C SER A 368 -38.34 -41.81 -72.40
N GLU A 369 -37.01 -41.79 -72.23
CA GLU A 369 -36.16 -42.94 -72.57
C GLU A 369 -36.54 -44.19 -71.77
N LYS A 370 -36.87 -44.02 -70.48
CA LYS A 370 -37.34 -45.11 -69.63
C LYS A 370 -38.71 -45.66 -70.06
N LYS A 371 -39.62 -44.80 -70.52
CA LYS A 371 -40.91 -45.24 -71.09
C LYS A 371 -40.74 -46.00 -72.39
N ASP A 372 -39.83 -45.57 -73.26
CA ASP A 372 -39.55 -46.23 -74.53
C ASP A 372 -38.86 -47.59 -74.31
N ALA A 373 -37.96 -47.69 -73.34
CA ALA A 373 -37.35 -48.95 -72.92
C ALA A 373 -38.38 -49.95 -72.35
N ASP A 374 -39.29 -49.49 -71.48
CA ASP A 374 -40.36 -50.33 -70.91
C ASP A 374 -41.39 -50.76 -71.98
N ALA A 375 -41.66 -49.93 -72.99
CA ALA A 375 -42.53 -50.29 -74.12
C ALA A 375 -41.89 -51.37 -75.01
N SER A 376 -40.59 -51.26 -75.27
CA SER A 376 -39.83 -52.25 -76.05
C SER A 376 -39.72 -53.61 -75.32
N ALA A 377 -39.59 -53.59 -73.99
CA ALA A 377 -39.56 -54.80 -73.16
C ALA A 377 -40.91 -55.54 -73.05
N LYS A 378 -42.04 -54.89 -73.35
CA LYS A 378 -43.37 -55.51 -73.38
C LYS A 378 -43.77 -56.04 -74.77
N ALA A 379 -43.02 -55.68 -75.82
CA ALA A 379 -43.28 -56.09 -77.19
C ALA A 379 -42.50 -57.35 -77.62
N ASN A 380 -41.53 -57.79 -76.80
CA ASN A 380 -40.89 -59.10 -76.83
C ASN A 380 -41.47 -59.98 -75.72
#